data_AF-A0A4V0XCW9-F1
#
_entry.id   AF-A0A4V0XCW9-F1
#
_cell.length_a   1.000
_cell.length_b   1.000
_cell.length_c   1.000
_cell.angle_alpha   90.00
_cell.angle_beta   90.00
_cell.angle_gamma   90.00
#
_symmetry.space_group_name_H-M   'P 1'
#
loop_
_entity.id
_entity.type
_entity.pdbx_description
1 polymer ?
#
loop_
_entity_poly.entity_id
_entity_poly.type
_entity_poly.pdbx_seq_one_letter_code
_entity_poly.pdbx_strand_id
1 'polypeptide(L)'
;MGTAFSNPRLLRFSDHGAPYRGHWVIYAASQADGYAACHEVCEHGHSLQVVEQRQLPNALEARRFSTHLILHGWTPDEVHSDQGYSLLGA
;
A
#
# COMPACT_ATOMS: atom_id res chain seq x y z
N MET A 1 5.23 -12.31 -12.55
CA MET A 1 6.44 -11.66 -11.99
C MET A 1 6.12 -10.18 -11.80
N GLY A 2 5.69 -9.80 -10.59
CA GLY A 2 5.46 -8.39 -10.25
C GLY A 2 6.74 -7.81 -9.66
N THR A 3 7.47 -7.01 -10.43
CA THR A 3 8.60 -6.22 -9.94
C THR A 3 8.09 -5.20 -8.93
N ALA A 4 8.78 -5.06 -7.79
CA ALA A 4 8.56 -3.95 -6.86
C ALA A 4 8.44 -2.63 -7.64
N PHE A 5 7.37 -1.88 -7.38
CA PHE A 5 7.14 -0.62 -8.07
C PHE A 5 8.36 0.29 -7.85
N SER A 6 8.98 0.78 -8.94
CA SER A 6 10.03 1.81 -8.87
C SER A 6 9.50 3.18 -8.42
N ASN A 7 8.19 3.26 -8.18
CA ASN A 7 7.52 4.46 -7.77
C ASN A 7 7.73 4.72 -6.27
N PRO A 8 7.63 5.97 -5.81
CA PRO A 8 7.77 6.28 -4.40
C PRO A 8 6.64 5.62 -3.59
N ARG A 9 7.04 4.93 -2.52
CA ARG A 9 6.13 4.43 -1.48
C ARG A 9 5.57 5.61 -0.71
N LEU A 10 4.28 5.58 -0.44
CA LEU A 10 3.58 6.63 0.32
C LEU A 10 3.06 6.10 1.65
N LEU A 11 2.50 4.89 1.65
CA LEU A 11 1.93 4.26 2.84
C LEU A 11 2.21 2.77 2.84
N ARG A 12 2.47 2.23 4.02
CA ARG A 12 2.48 0.79 4.29
C ARG A 12 1.50 0.48 5.39
N PHE A 13 0.73 -0.58 5.18
CA PHE A 13 -0.16 -1.16 6.16
C PHE A 13 0.23 -2.59 6.45
N SER A 14 0.21 -2.95 7.73
CA SER A 14 0.56 -4.27 8.21
C SER A 14 -0.58 -4.83 9.06
N ASP A 15 -0.80 -6.14 8.98
CA ASP A 15 -1.67 -6.86 9.89
C ASP A 15 -0.82 -7.44 11.03
N HIS A 16 -0.80 -6.76 12.17
CA HIS A 16 -0.04 -7.21 13.33
C HIS A 16 -0.61 -8.49 13.97
N GLY A 17 -1.87 -8.83 13.70
CA GLY A 17 -2.50 -10.07 14.15
C GLY A 17 -2.13 -11.28 13.28
N ALA A 18 -1.68 -11.03 12.04
CA ALA A 18 -1.32 -12.06 11.08
C ALA A 18 -0.14 -11.62 10.18
N PRO A 19 1.09 -11.53 10.71
CA PRO A 19 2.25 -10.98 9.99
C PRO A 19 2.65 -11.77 8.74
N TYR A 20 2.28 -13.05 8.66
CA TYR A 20 2.47 -13.88 7.48
C TYR A 20 1.62 -13.45 6.28
N ARG A 21 0.59 -12.60 6.49
CA ARG A 21 -0.24 -12.07 5.41
C ARG A 21 0.48 -10.99 4.60
N GLY A 22 1.68 -10.56 4.98
CA GLY A 22 2.41 -9.52 4.26
C GLY A 22 1.91 -8.12 4.56
N HIS A 23 2.03 -7.21 3.57
CA HIS A 23 1.81 -5.77 3.73
C HIS A 23 1.07 -5.20 2.53
N TRP A 24 0.17 -4.25 2.79
CA TRP A 24 -0.36 -3.40 1.73
C TRP A 24 0.50 -2.15 1.59
N VAL A 25 0.93 -1.82 0.38
CA VAL A 25 1.75 -0.65 0.10
C VAL A 25 1.07 0.21 -0.95
N ILE A 26 0.85 1.49 -0.64
CA ILE A 26 0.34 2.48 -1.60
C ILE A 26 1.52 3.25 -2.17
N TYR A 27 1.61 3.25 -3.49
CA TYR A 27 2.61 3.94 -4.30
C TYR A 27 1.98 5.12 -5.03
N ALA A 28 2.75 6.19 -5.26
CA ALA A 28 2.38 7.16 -6.28
C ALA A 28 2.45 6.51 -7.67
N ALA A 29 1.62 6.89 -8.63
CA ALA A 29 1.82 6.50 -10.02
C ALA A 29 2.90 7.39 -10.67
N SER A 30 3.73 6.82 -11.57
CA SER A 30 4.83 7.56 -12.22
C SER A 30 4.40 8.42 -13.41
N GLN A 31 3.23 8.19 -14.00
CA GLN A 31 2.84 8.83 -15.27
C GLN A 31 1.40 9.32 -15.35
N ALA A 32 0.58 9.13 -14.31
CA ALA A 32 -0.79 9.64 -14.25
C ALA A 32 -1.10 10.09 -12.82
N ASP A 33 -2.00 11.06 -12.65
CA ASP A 33 -2.49 11.57 -11.36
C ASP A 33 -3.26 10.49 -10.57
N GLY A 34 -2.55 9.45 -10.12
CA GLY A 34 -3.14 8.28 -9.51
C GLY A 34 -2.18 7.56 -8.56
N TYR A 35 -2.66 6.48 -8.00
CA TYR A 35 -1.99 5.68 -7.00
C TYR A 35 -2.12 4.20 -7.36
N ALA A 36 -1.21 3.39 -6.83
CA ALA A 36 -1.29 1.94 -6.93
C ALA A 36 -1.17 1.34 -5.53
N ALA A 37 -2.15 0.55 -5.14
CA ALA A 37 -2.06 -0.28 -3.94
C ALA A 37 -1.58 -1.68 -4.32
N CYS A 38 -0.54 -2.16 -3.67
CA CYS A 38 0.04 -3.49 -3.89
C CYS A 38 0.01 -4.28 -2.59
N HIS A 39 -0.43 -5.52 -2.67
CA HIS A 39 -0.30 -6.48 -1.58
C HIS A 39 1.01 -7.26 -1.77
N GLU A 40 1.95 -7.01 -0.87
CA GLU A 40 3.29 -7.55 -0.91
C GLU A 40 3.46 -8.61 0.18
N VAL A 41 3.83 -9.82 -0.22
CA VAL A 41 4.12 -10.93 0.70
C VAL A 41 5.59 -11.29 0.57
N CYS A 42 6.26 -11.44 1.71
CA CYS A 42 7.62 -11.93 1.80
C CYS A 42 7.58 -13.34 2.38
N GLU A 43 7.69 -14.36 1.54
CA GLU A 43 7.86 -15.74 2.01
C GLU A 43 9.32 -15.99 2.39
N HIS A 44 9.55 -16.75 3.45
CA HIS A 44 10.90 -17.05 3.95
C HIS A 44 11.81 -17.59 2.83
N GLY A 45 12.92 -16.87 2.57
CA GLY A 45 13.90 -17.26 1.56
C GLY A 45 13.56 -16.82 0.12
N HIS A 46 12.42 -16.17 -0.09
CA HIS A 46 12.01 -15.65 -1.40
C HIS A 46 12.03 -14.12 -1.42
N SER A 47 12.30 -13.57 -2.61
CA SER A 47 12.16 -12.14 -2.87
C SER A 47 10.71 -11.70 -2.71
N LEU A 48 10.51 -10.49 -2.20
CA LEU A 48 9.21 -9.81 -2.08
C LEU A 48 8.35 -10.01 -3.33
N GLN A 49 7.13 -10.53 -3.17
CA GLN A 49 6.20 -10.76 -4.28
C GLN A 49 4.94 -9.92 -4.12
N VAL A 50 4.51 -9.29 -5.22
CA VAL A 50 3.19 -8.66 -5.31
C VAL A 50 2.17 -9.74 -5.66
N VAL A 51 1.29 -10.07 -4.72
CA VAL A 51 0.23 -11.08 -4.89
C VAL A 51 -1.09 -10.47 -5.37
N GLU A 52 -1.31 -9.20 -5.06
CA GLU A 52 -2.47 -8.44 -5.51
C GLU A 52 -2.06 -7.01 -5.85
N GLN A 53 -2.68 -6.43 -6.89
CA GLN A 53 -2.49 -5.04 -7.25
C GLN A 53 -3.81 -4.39 -7.61
N ARG A 54 -4.03 -3.18 -7.09
CA ARG A 54 -5.20 -2.35 -7.38
C ARG A 54 -4.78 -0.97 -7.82
N GLN A 55 -5.33 -0.52 -8.95
CA GLN A 55 -5.18 0.86 -9.39
C GLN A 55 -6.19 1.75 -8.67
N LEU A 56 -5.72 2.92 -8.24
CA LEU A 56 -6.48 3.91 -7.49
C LEU A 56 -6.40 5.22 -8.28
N PRO A 57 -7.46 5.58 -9.02
CA PRO A 57 -7.38 6.62 -10.04
C PRO A 57 -7.22 8.04 -9.49
N ASN A 58 -7.38 8.26 -8.19
CA ASN A 58 -7.23 9.57 -7.55
C ASN A 58 -7.03 9.43 -6.02
N ALA A 59 -6.77 10.55 -5.35
CA ALA A 59 -6.52 10.60 -3.92
C ALA A 59 -7.74 10.19 -3.08
N LEU A 60 -8.97 10.44 -3.57
CA LEU A 60 -10.19 10.04 -2.87
C LEU A 60 -10.31 8.52 -2.79
N GLU A 61 -10.08 7.82 -3.90
CA GLU A 61 -10.09 6.35 -3.94
C GLU A 61 -8.95 5.76 -3.12
N ALA A 62 -7.76 6.37 -3.15
CA ALA A 62 -6.66 5.96 -2.29
C ALA A 62 -6.98 6.13 -0.80
N ARG A 63 -7.61 7.23 -0.41
CA ARG A 63 -8.08 7.46 0.97
C ARG A 63 -9.16 6.45 1.38
N ARG A 64 -10.15 6.19 0.51
CA ARG A 64 -11.18 5.16 0.75
C ARG A 64 -10.56 3.78 0.95
N PHE A 65 -9.54 3.45 0.17
CA PHE A 65 -8.81 2.19 0.31
C PHE A 65 -8.04 2.14 1.64
N SER A 66 -7.33 3.20 2.02
CA SER A 66 -6.68 3.31 3.34
C SER A 66 -7.68 3.10 4.48
N THR A 67 -8.85 3.76 4.43
CA THR A 67 -9.91 3.57 5.44
C THR A 67 -10.43 2.14 5.46
N HIS A 68 -10.63 1.53 4.29
CA HIS A 68 -11.04 0.13 4.19
C HIS A 68 -10.02 -0.80 4.86
N LEU A 69 -8.72 -0.64 4.58
CA LEU A 69 -7.67 -1.41 5.23
C LEU A 69 -7.73 -1.29 6.76
N ILE A 70 -7.87 -0.06 7.28
CA ILE A 70 -7.99 0.21 8.72
C ILE A 70 -9.20 -0.49 9.33
N LEU A 71 -10.37 -0.41 8.69
CA LEU A 71 -11.60 -1.08 9.17
C LEU A 71 -11.47 -2.60 9.19
N HIS A 72 -10.61 -3.17 8.33
CA HIS A 72 -10.34 -4.59 8.24
C HIS A 72 -9.10 -5.05 9.04
N GLY A 73 -8.62 -4.23 9.97
CA GLY A 73 -7.58 -4.61 10.93
C GLY A 73 -6.14 -4.38 10.47
N TRP A 74 -5.94 -3.76 9.31
CA TRP A 74 -4.61 -3.35 8.85
C TRP A 74 -4.26 -1.98 9.43
N THR A 75 -3.07 -1.84 10.01
CA THR A 75 -2.64 -0.59 10.62
C THR A 75 -1.53 0.07 9.81
N PRO A 76 -1.57 1.41 9.60
CA PRO A 76 -0.48 2.11 8.94
C PRO A 76 0.77 2.10 9.83
N ASP A 77 1.81 1.40 9.39
CA ASP A 77 3.07 1.28 10.13
C ASP A 77 4.22 2.12 9.53
N GLU A 78 4.11 2.48 8.25
CA GLU A 78 5.01 3.45 7.62
C GLU A 78 4.23 4.48 6.80
N VAL A 79 4.54 5.76 7.02
CA VAL A 79 4.01 6.88 6.23
C VAL A 79 5.18 7.64 5.67
N HIS A 80 5.23 7.72 4.35
CA HIS A 80 6.29 8.39 3.61
C HIS A 80 5.70 9.65 2.97
N SER A 81 6.34 10.80 3.18
CA SER A 81 5.94 12.13 2.67
C SER A 81 4.60 12.70 3.17
N ASP A 82 4.40 14.00 2.97
CA ASP A 82 3.13 14.70 3.27
C ASP A 82 1.93 14.14 2.47
N GLN A 83 2.19 13.56 1.29
CA GLN A 83 1.17 12.89 0.51
C GLN A 83 0.63 11.64 1.21
N GLY A 84 1.49 10.87 1.89
CA GLY A 84 1.06 9.71 2.66
C GLY A 84 0.09 10.09 3.79
N TYR A 85 0.40 11.15 4.54
CA TYR A 85 -0.49 11.66 5.59
C TYR A 85 -1.84 12.12 5.05
N SER A 86 -1.84 12.79 3.89
CA SER A 86 -3.07 13.23 3.22
C SER A 86 -4.00 12.07 2.84
N LEU A 87 -3.44 10.89 2.55
CA LEU A 87 -4.19 9.67 2.22
C LEU A 87 -4.77 8.95 3.45
N LEU A 88 -4.29 9.26 4.66
CA LEU A 88 -4.89 8.77 5.91
C LEU A 88 -6.02 9.68 6.41
N GLY A 89 -6.11 10.91 5.88
CA GLY A 89 -7.20 11.82 6.15
C GLY A 89 -7.03 12.72 7.37
N ALA A 90 -5.78 13.08 7.70
CA ALA A 90 -5.46 14.16 8.63
C ALA A 90 -5.95 15.52 8.13
#